data_AF-A0A966Q312-F1
#
_entry.id   AF-A0A966Q312-F1
#
_cell.length_a   1.000
_cell.length_b   1.000
_cell.length_c   1.000
_cell.angle_alpha   90.00
_cell.angle_beta   90.00
_cell.angle_gamma   90.00
#
_symmetry.space_group_name_H-M   'P 1'
#
loop_
_entity.id
_entity.type
_entity.pdbx_description
1 polymer ?
#
loop_
_entity_poly.entity_id
_entity_poly.type
_entity_poly.pdbx_seq_one_letter_code
_entity_poly.pdbx_strand_id
1 'polypeptide(L)'
;MTFLNTLTFTNALEAKPSPLERKRASLVRNLKDQLTLLNNPNLVKSRTKRVESNGQKEIVELSIPVRPWWRETIDGKLTFFLKSGLKRVQFEKGQTAILVPSKEALPELINGLIKAVEQGELDNLIVDKTEMKPIQRKKVA
;
A
#
# COMPACT_ATOMS: atom_id res chain seq x y z
N MET A 1 6.98 -10.52 -42.88
CA MET A 1 7.71 -9.41 -42.22
C MET A 1 7.28 -9.35 -40.76
N THR A 2 8.21 -9.24 -39.81
CA THR A 2 7.96 -9.36 -38.38
C THR A 2 7.76 -7.98 -37.72
N PHE A 3 6.71 -7.84 -36.90
CA PHE A 3 6.34 -6.62 -36.17
C PHE A 3 7.47 -6.03 -35.32
N LEU A 4 8.39 -6.88 -34.82
CA LEU A 4 9.54 -6.43 -34.04
C LEU A 4 10.49 -5.50 -34.83
N ASN A 5 10.50 -5.57 -36.16
CA ASN A 5 11.36 -4.73 -36.99
C ASN A 5 10.79 -3.32 -37.22
N THR A 6 9.54 -3.06 -36.85
CA THR A 6 8.92 -1.71 -36.92
C THR A 6 9.07 -0.93 -35.63
N LEU A 7 9.69 -1.51 -34.59
CA LEU A 7 9.83 -0.89 -33.28
C LEU A 7 11.22 -0.26 -33.11
N THR A 8 11.25 0.93 -32.53
CA THR A 8 12.48 1.64 -32.19
C THR A 8 12.90 1.26 -30.77
N PHE A 9 14.03 0.55 -30.64
CA PHE A 9 14.56 0.15 -29.34
C PHE A 9 15.43 1.26 -28.77
N THR A 10 15.15 1.61 -27.52
CA THR A 10 15.91 2.60 -26.74
C THR A 10 16.37 1.93 -25.45
N ASN A 11 17.51 2.37 -24.92
CA ASN A 11 18.01 1.89 -23.63
C ASN A 11 17.10 2.44 -22.52
N ALA A 12 16.67 1.58 -21.60
CA ALA A 12 15.83 1.99 -20.50
C ALA A 12 16.60 2.96 -19.59
N LEU A 13 16.29 4.25 -19.67
CA LEU A 13 16.73 5.23 -18.68
C LEU A 13 15.95 4.94 -17.40
N GLU A 14 16.49 4.06 -16.55
CA GLU A 14 15.89 3.74 -15.25
C GLU A 14 16.03 4.93 -14.29
N ALA A 15 15.22 5.96 -14.49
CA ALA A 15 14.99 6.97 -13.47
C ALA A 15 14.36 6.27 -12.26
N LYS A 16 15.15 6.08 -11.20
CA LYS A 16 14.65 5.47 -9.96
C LYS A 16 13.48 6.31 -9.47
N PRO A 17 12.29 5.72 -9.25
CA PRO A 17 11.12 6.48 -8.82
C PRO A 17 11.45 7.17 -7.50
N SER A 18 11.07 8.44 -7.40
CA SER A 18 11.26 9.24 -6.20
C SER A 18 10.61 8.57 -4.98
N PRO A 19 11.06 8.87 -3.75
CA PRO A 19 10.44 8.32 -2.55
C PRO A 19 8.93 8.56 -2.48
N LEU A 20 8.46 9.70 -2.99
CA LEU A 20 7.04 10.04 -3.06
C LEU A 20 6.28 9.13 -4.03
N GLU A 21 6.78 8.95 -5.24
CA GLU A 21 6.17 8.06 -6.24
C GLU A 21 6.09 6.61 -5.74
N ARG A 22 7.13 6.14 -5.03
CA ARG A 22 7.09 4.81 -4.39
C ARG A 22 6.00 4.71 -3.33
N LYS A 23 5.80 5.77 -2.54
CA LYS A 23 4.72 5.81 -1.54
C LYS A 23 3.35 5.82 -2.22
N ARG A 24 3.14 6.64 -3.26
CA ARG A 24 1.90 6.66 -4.05
C ARG A 24 1.60 5.27 -4.62
N ALA A 25 2.55 4.66 -5.33
CA ALA A 25 2.38 3.34 -5.93
C ALA A 25 2.07 2.25 -4.88
N SER A 26 2.74 2.28 -3.72
CA SER A 26 2.47 1.34 -2.63
C SER A 26 1.07 1.53 -2.04
N LEU A 27 0.64 2.78 -1.87
CA LEU A 27 -0.67 3.10 -1.30
C LEU A 27 -1.81 2.73 -2.27
N VAL A 28 -1.67 3.04 -3.56
CA VAL A 28 -2.59 2.58 -4.62
C VAL A 28 -2.67 1.06 -4.66
N ARG A 29 -1.54 0.36 -4.63
CA ARG A 29 -1.53 -1.12 -4.58
C ARG A 29 -2.33 -1.62 -3.38
N ASN A 30 -2.03 -1.13 -2.18
CA ASN A 30 -2.70 -1.56 -0.96
C ASN A 30 -4.21 -1.26 -0.98
N LEU A 31 -4.64 -0.13 -1.56
CA LEU A 31 -6.05 0.20 -1.74
C LEU A 31 -6.74 -0.75 -2.73
N LYS A 32 -6.10 -1.10 -3.84
CA LYS A 32 -6.60 -2.13 -4.76
C LYS A 32 -6.73 -3.48 -4.06
N ASP A 33 -5.81 -3.84 -3.18
CA ASP A 33 -5.92 -5.06 -2.38
C ASP A 33 -7.12 -5.02 -1.40
N GLN A 34 -7.46 -3.83 -0.87
CA GLN A 34 -8.66 -3.67 -0.05
C GLN A 34 -9.95 -3.86 -0.87
N LEU A 35 -9.98 -3.42 -2.14
CA LEU A 35 -11.09 -3.72 -3.05
C LEU A 35 -11.22 -5.22 -3.31
N THR A 36 -10.11 -5.90 -3.58
CA THR A 36 -10.12 -7.35 -3.79
C THR A 36 -10.56 -8.09 -2.53
N LEU A 37 -10.16 -7.60 -1.34
CA LEU A 37 -10.55 -8.18 -0.05
C LEU A 37 -12.07 -8.08 0.21
N LEU A 38 -12.75 -7.05 -0.31
CA LEU A 38 -14.22 -6.94 -0.19
C LEU A 38 -14.94 -8.08 -0.92
N ASN A 39 -14.43 -8.47 -2.08
CA ASN A 39 -14.96 -9.57 -2.87
C ASN A 39 -14.49 -10.93 -2.34
N ASN A 40 -13.25 -11.00 -1.84
CA ASN A 40 -12.60 -12.21 -1.37
C ASN A 40 -12.09 -12.04 0.07
N PRO A 41 -12.89 -12.39 1.10
CA PRO A 41 -12.55 -12.13 2.50
C PRO A 41 -11.31 -12.88 3.01
N ASN A 42 -10.90 -13.95 2.32
CA ASN A 42 -9.71 -14.75 2.63
C ASN A 42 -8.51 -14.42 1.73
N LEU A 43 -8.38 -13.16 1.27
CA LEU A 43 -7.26 -12.76 0.43
C LEU A 43 -5.93 -12.90 1.19
N VAL A 44 -5.01 -13.67 0.62
CA VAL A 44 -3.67 -13.89 1.16
C VAL A 44 -2.64 -13.38 0.17
N LYS A 45 -1.62 -12.66 0.65
CA LYS A 45 -0.48 -12.21 -0.15
C LYS A 45 0.73 -13.07 0.16
N SER A 46 1.45 -13.47 -0.87
CA SER A 46 2.79 -14.02 -0.69
C SER A 46 3.79 -12.92 -0.36
N ARG A 47 4.62 -13.17 0.64
CA ARG A 47 5.76 -12.36 1.01
C ARG A 47 6.98 -13.25 1.10
N THR A 48 7.95 -12.98 0.26
CA THR A 48 9.23 -13.65 0.31
C THR A 48 10.05 -13.15 1.49
N LYS A 49 10.54 -14.07 2.33
CA LYS A 49 11.46 -13.80 3.43
C LYS A 49 12.72 -14.63 3.21
N ARG A 50 13.87 -13.96 3.22
CA ARG A 50 15.16 -14.67 3.33
C ARG A 50 15.35 -15.10 4.78
N VAL A 51 15.52 -16.40 4.98
CA VAL A 51 15.78 -17.02 6.28
C VAL A 51 17.09 -17.77 6.15
N GLU A 52 17.97 -17.64 7.14
CA GLU A 52 19.12 -18.54 7.24
C GLU A 52 18.68 -19.76 8.04
N SER A 53 18.72 -20.92 7.39
CA SER A 53 18.50 -22.21 8.02
C SER A 53 19.76 -23.04 7.80
N ASN A 54 20.35 -23.55 8.88
CA ASN A 54 21.55 -24.41 8.85
C ASN A 54 22.74 -23.83 8.07
N GLY A 55 22.97 -22.51 8.15
CA GLY A 55 24.09 -21.84 7.49
C GLY A 55 23.89 -21.56 5.98
N GLN A 56 22.73 -21.90 5.40
CA GLN A 56 22.37 -21.55 4.03
C GLN A 56 21.20 -20.54 4.01
N LYS A 57 21.27 -19.59 3.07
CA LYS A 57 20.24 -18.57 2.85
C LYS A 57 19.12 -19.16 2.00
N GLU A 58 18.00 -19.46 2.60
CA GLU A 58 16.80 -19.94 1.93
C GLU A 58 15.81 -18.80 1.69
N ILE A 59 15.11 -18.88 0.57
CA ILE A 59 14.04 -17.96 0.19
C ILE A 59 12.71 -18.65 0.50
N VAL A 60 12.08 -18.29 1.62
CA VAL A 60 10.79 -18.86 2.04
C VAL A 60 9.66 -17.94 1.59
N GLU A 61 8.63 -18.51 0.99
CA GLU A 61 7.39 -17.81 0.65
C GLU A 61 6.40 -17.89 1.82
N LEU A 62 6.06 -16.73 2.40
CA LEU A 62 5.12 -16.64 3.51
C LEU A 62 3.79 -16.09 3.03
N SER A 63 2.71 -16.83 3.29
CA SER A 63 1.34 -16.42 2.99
C SER A 63 0.81 -15.54 4.13
N ILE A 64 0.63 -14.24 3.88
CA ILE A 64 0.18 -13.25 4.86
C ILE A 64 -1.24 -12.79 4.52
N PRO A 65 -2.23 -12.96 5.43
CA PRO A 65 -3.59 -12.51 5.18
C PRO A 65 -3.67 -10.98 5.09
N VAL A 66 -4.43 -10.49 4.12
CA VAL A 66 -4.68 -9.05 3.98
C VAL A 66 -5.72 -8.66 5.02
N ARG A 67 -5.30 -7.83 5.99
CA ARG A 67 -6.20 -7.34 7.03
C ARG A 67 -7.08 -6.21 6.48
N PRO A 68 -8.38 -6.20 6.78
CA PRO A 68 -9.26 -5.10 6.39
C PRO A 68 -8.82 -3.81 7.06
N TRP A 69 -8.95 -2.72 6.31
CA TRP A 69 -8.68 -1.36 6.79
C TRP A 69 -9.93 -0.65 7.30
N TRP A 70 -11.05 -1.35 7.38
CA TRP A 70 -12.28 -0.87 7.99
C TRP A 70 -12.64 -1.66 9.24
N ARG A 71 -13.47 -1.08 10.09
CA ARG A 71 -14.06 -1.72 11.26
C ARG A 71 -15.51 -1.27 11.41
N GLU A 72 -16.38 -2.19 11.80
CA GLU A 72 -17.75 -1.87 12.18
C GLU A 72 -17.79 -1.16 13.54
N THR A 73 -18.59 -0.10 13.59
CA THR A 73 -18.85 0.70 14.78
C THR A 73 -20.13 0.19 15.42
N ILE A 74 -20.33 0.51 16.70
CA ILE A 74 -21.51 0.07 17.47
C ILE A 74 -22.81 0.55 16.81
N ASP A 75 -22.79 1.70 16.15
CA ASP A 75 -23.92 2.28 15.41
C ASP A 75 -24.24 1.59 14.06
N GLY A 76 -23.58 0.47 13.74
CA GLY A 76 -23.73 -0.22 12.44
C GLY A 76 -23.03 0.48 11.26
N LYS A 77 -22.40 1.64 11.50
CA LYS A 77 -21.58 2.36 10.52
C LYS A 77 -20.17 1.77 10.45
N LEU A 78 -19.51 1.95 9.31
CA LEU A 78 -18.13 1.52 9.12
C LEU A 78 -17.16 2.67 9.30
N THR A 79 -16.03 2.39 9.94
CA THR A 79 -14.92 3.34 10.06
C THR A 79 -13.75 2.83 9.23
N PHE A 80 -13.35 3.57 8.20
CA PHE A 80 -12.22 3.25 7.33
C PHE A 80 -10.95 3.99 7.74
N PHE A 81 -9.81 3.30 7.80
CA PHE A 81 -8.52 3.87 8.16
C PHE A 81 -7.55 3.75 6.99
N LEU A 82 -7.13 4.88 6.42
CA LEU A 82 -6.09 4.88 5.39
C LEU A 82 -4.72 4.64 6.02
N LYS A 83 -3.95 3.66 5.52
CA LYS A 83 -2.59 3.37 6.02
C LYS A 83 -1.54 3.63 4.95
N SER A 84 -0.54 4.41 5.31
CA SER A 84 0.69 4.57 4.53
C SER A 84 1.83 3.87 5.26
N GLY A 85 2.26 2.72 4.72
CA GLY A 85 3.19 1.83 5.39
C GLY A 85 2.62 1.30 6.71
N LEU A 86 3.27 1.65 7.83
CA LEU A 86 2.88 1.24 9.17
C LEU A 86 2.00 2.28 9.89
N LYS A 87 1.86 3.50 9.35
CA LYS A 87 1.16 4.62 9.99
C LYS A 87 -0.22 4.82 9.38
N ARG A 88 -1.18 5.26 10.21
CA ARG A 88 -2.47 5.76 9.73
C ARG A 88 -2.28 7.18 9.23
N VAL A 89 -2.87 7.48 8.08
CA VAL A 89 -2.92 8.84 7.53
C VAL A 89 -3.89 9.65 8.38
N GLN A 90 -3.50 10.89 8.69
CA GLN A 90 -4.29 11.82 9.47
C GLN A 90 -4.88 12.84 8.50
N PHE A 91 -6.21 12.85 8.37
CA PHE A 91 -6.91 13.76 7.46
C PHE A 91 -7.08 15.14 8.09
N GLU A 92 -7.43 15.16 9.39
CA GLU A 92 -7.52 16.37 10.20
C GLU A 92 -6.82 16.14 11.55
N LYS A 93 -6.58 17.22 12.31
CA LYS A 93 -5.96 17.12 13.64
C LYS A 93 -6.82 16.25 14.56
N GLY A 94 -6.30 15.08 14.92
CA GLY A 94 -6.98 14.05 15.72
C GLY A 94 -7.80 13.03 14.91
N GLN A 95 -8.15 13.29 13.65
CA GLN A 95 -8.97 12.39 12.84
C GLN A 95 -8.13 11.54 11.89
N THR A 96 -8.13 10.23 12.11
CA THR A 96 -7.37 9.25 11.32
C THR A 96 -8.26 8.26 10.58
N ALA A 97 -9.55 8.54 10.53
CA ALA A 97 -10.55 7.62 10.03
C ALA A 97 -11.68 8.34 9.31
N ILE A 98 -12.24 7.67 8.31
CA ILE A 98 -13.37 8.15 7.51
C ILE A 98 -14.59 7.35 7.92
N LEU A 99 -15.68 8.03 8.26
CA LEU A 99 -16.96 7.40 8.53
C LEU A 99 -17.62 7.02 7.20
N VAL A 100 -18.05 5.77 7.10
CA VAL A 100 -18.68 5.19 5.91
C VAL A 100 -20.05 4.67 6.32
N PRO A 101 -21.12 5.06 5.62
CA PRO A 101 -22.49 4.72 6.02
C PRO A 101 -22.76 3.22 5.97
N SER A 102 -22.22 2.50 4.97
CA SER A 102 -22.46 1.08 4.75
C SER A 102 -21.29 0.39 4.06
N LYS A 103 -21.27 -0.94 4.06
CA LYS A 103 -20.25 -1.75 3.37
C LYS A 103 -20.29 -1.56 1.85
N GLU A 104 -21.46 -1.25 1.32
CA GLU A 104 -21.72 -1.02 -0.11
C GLU A 104 -21.12 0.29 -0.62
N ALA A 105 -20.97 1.30 0.25
CA ALA A 105 -20.30 2.56 -0.06
C ALA A 105 -18.77 2.45 0.01
N LEU A 106 -18.22 1.35 0.56
CA LEU A 106 -16.78 1.18 0.73
C LEU A 106 -16.00 1.09 -0.60
N PRO A 107 -16.45 0.33 -1.62
CA PRO A 107 -15.77 0.30 -2.92
C PRO A 107 -15.69 1.68 -3.58
N GLU A 108 -16.76 2.46 -3.51
CA GLU A 108 -16.81 3.81 -4.08
C GLU A 108 -15.80 4.74 -3.39
N LEU A 109 -15.78 4.73 -2.06
CA LEU A 109 -14.79 5.47 -1.27
C LEU A 109 -13.35 5.08 -1.64
N ILE A 110 -13.05 3.77 -1.70
CA ILE A 110 -11.70 3.29 -2.00
C ILE A 110 -11.28 3.71 -3.42
N ASN A 111 -12.19 3.65 -4.40
CA ASN A 111 -11.93 4.12 -5.76
C ASN A 111 -11.67 5.64 -5.81
N GLY A 112 -12.43 6.43 -5.06
CA GLY A 112 -12.19 7.86 -4.89
C GLY A 112 -10.80 8.15 -4.30
N LEU A 113 -10.42 7.41 -3.25
CA LEU A 113 -9.09 7.52 -2.65
C LEU A 113 -7.97 7.13 -3.62
N ILE A 114 -8.15 6.08 -4.45
CA ILE A 114 -7.16 5.71 -5.46
C ILE A 114 -6.93 6.87 -6.44
N LYS A 115 -8.00 7.48 -6.97
CA LYS A 115 -7.91 8.61 -7.89
C LYS A 115 -7.22 9.81 -7.25
N ALA A 116 -7.61 10.17 -6.02
CA ALA A 116 -6.99 11.28 -5.28
C ALA A 116 -5.48 11.06 -5.04
N VAL A 117 -5.05 9.81 -4.83
CA VAL A 117 -3.62 9.47 -4.67
C VAL A 117 -2.87 9.51 -6.00
N GLU A 118 -3.50 9.04 -7.08
CA GLU A 118 -2.93 9.11 -8.43
C GLU A 118 -2.76 10.57 -8.88
N GLN A 119 -3.69 11.45 -8.49
CA GLN A 119 -3.63 12.90 -8.72
C GLN A 119 -2.68 13.63 -7.76
N GLY A 120 -2.22 13.00 -6.68
CA GLY A 120 -1.29 13.57 -5.71
C GLY A 120 -1.94 14.45 -4.63
N GLU A 121 -3.26 14.47 -4.51
CA GLU A 121 -3.97 15.27 -3.49
C GLU A 121 -3.60 14.87 -2.06
N LEU A 122 -3.31 13.58 -1.87
CA LEU A 122 -2.97 12.98 -0.57
C LEU A 122 -1.49 13.08 -0.22
N ASP A 123 -0.65 13.65 -1.09
CA ASP A 123 0.80 13.67 -0.88
C ASP A 123 1.22 14.45 0.35
N ASN A 124 0.59 15.61 0.58
CA ASN A 124 0.87 16.42 1.76
C ASN A 124 0.67 15.59 3.04
N LEU A 125 -0.38 14.76 3.08
CA LEU A 125 -0.69 13.90 4.22
C LEU A 125 0.25 12.69 4.35
N ILE A 126 0.94 12.31 3.27
CA ILE A 126 1.85 11.15 3.20
C ILE A 126 3.32 11.55 3.39
N VAL A 127 3.68 12.78 3.04
CA VAL A 127 5.04 13.34 3.15
C VAL A 127 5.33 13.78 4.59
N ASP A 128 4.34 14.36 5.30
CA ASP A 128 4.53 15.15 6.53
C ASP A 128 5.13 14.42 7.74
N LYS A 129 5.23 13.08 7.77
CA LYS A 129 5.66 12.35 8.99
C LYS A 129 6.69 11.26 8.76
N THR A 130 7.51 11.41 7.73
CA THR A 130 8.79 10.71 7.63
C THR A 130 9.90 11.74 7.65
N GLU A 131 10.17 12.33 8.82
CA GLU A 131 11.57 12.53 9.16
C GLU A 131 12.24 11.16 8.97
N MET A 132 13.11 11.07 7.97
CA MET A 132 13.89 9.88 7.68
C MET A 132 14.86 9.70 8.83
N LYS A 133 14.41 9.14 9.95
CA LYS A 133 15.31 8.74 11.02
C LYS A 133 16.21 7.66 10.42
N PRO A 134 17.54 7.88 10.35
CA PRO A 134 18.44 6.93 9.73
C PRO A 134 18.25 5.56 10.38
N ILE A 135 18.12 4.53 9.55
CA ILE A 135 18.01 3.14 10.00
C ILE A 135 19.32 2.82 10.72
N GLN A 136 19.33 2.96 12.05
CA GLN A 136 20.42 2.49 12.87
C GLN A 136 20.43 0.96 12.74
N ARG A 137 21.29 0.43 11.86
CA ARG A 137 21.56 -1.00 11.80
C ARG A 137 22.10 -1.38 13.17
N LYS A 138 21.30 -2.10 13.97
CA LYS A 138 21.81 -2.73 15.19
C LYS A 138 22.97 -3.63 14.78
N LYS A 139 24.19 -3.26 15.18
CA LYS A 139 25.32 -4.19 15.17
C LYS A 139 24.92 -5.34 16.09
N VAL A 140 24.84 -6.53 15.52
CA VAL A 140 24.78 -7.77 16.30
C VAL A 140 26.15 -7.88 16.98
N ALA A 141 26.14 -7.90 18.31
CA ALA A 141 27.32 -8.12 19.13
C ALA A 141 27.64 -9.62 19.17
#